data_AF-A0A7T6VEV8-F1
#
_entry.id   AF-A0A7T6VEV8-F1
#
_cell.length_a   1.000
_cell.length_b   1.000
_cell.length_c   1.000
_cell.angle_alpha   90.00
_cell.angle_beta   90.00
_cell.angle_gamma   90.00
#
_symmetry.space_group_name_H-M   'P 1'
#
loop_
_entity.id
_entity.type
_entity.pdbx_description
1 polymer ?
#
loop_
_entity_poly.entity_id
_entity_poly.type
_entity_poly.pdbx_seq_one_letter_code
_entity_poly.pdbx_strand_id
1 'polypeptide(L)'
;MRLRYELLQSDCTEQGFVVAVGASHAAFVPWDRVRYIVTDRRGYFNGLLTRLFLGSLAAPIVETFVFQWLPIRLIRRTFGGSVYSAIGASTLVFGAAHGYSILYVAVALWGGLTFATVFVLRDYPGGHPFLVIATAHAARNTLASFLI
;
A
#
# COMPACT_ATOMS: atom_id res chain seq x y z
N MET A 1 -9.32 32.13 -9.98
CA MET A 1 -8.02 31.59 -9.52
C MET A 1 -8.12 30.16 -8.95
N ARG A 2 -9.19 29.81 -8.22
CA ARG A 2 -9.44 28.47 -7.63
C ARG A 2 -9.46 27.29 -8.64
N LEU A 3 -10.13 27.45 -9.78
CA LEU A 3 -10.23 26.42 -10.83
C LEU A 3 -8.89 25.99 -11.45
N ARG A 4 -7.92 26.90 -11.60
CA ARG A 4 -6.58 26.55 -12.12
C ARG A 4 -5.75 25.77 -11.10
N TYR A 5 -5.97 25.99 -9.81
CA TYR A 5 -5.26 25.27 -8.74
C TYR A 5 -5.75 23.82 -8.64
N GLU A 6 -7.07 23.62 -8.74
CA GLU A 6 -7.67 22.28 -8.71
C GLU A 6 -7.25 21.42 -9.92
N LEU A 7 -7.17 22.01 -11.11
CA LEU A 7 -6.69 21.35 -12.34
C LEU A 7 -5.18 21.00 -12.28
N LEU A 8 -4.35 21.91 -11.75
CA LEU A 8 -2.91 21.63 -11.60
C LEU A 8 -2.65 20.58 -10.51
N GLN A 9 -3.48 20.56 -9.46
CA GLN A 9 -3.38 19.58 -8.38
C GLN A 9 -3.89 18.20 -8.81
N SER A 10 -4.91 18.11 -9.69
CA SER A 10 -5.34 16.84 -10.29
C SER A 10 -4.28 16.27 -11.23
N ASP A 11 -3.70 17.07 -12.12
CA ASP A 11 -2.68 16.58 -13.08
C ASP A 11 -1.38 16.16 -12.39
N CYS A 12 -0.87 16.95 -11.43
CA CYS A 12 0.33 16.58 -10.66
C CYS A 12 0.10 15.36 -9.76
N THR A 13 -1.12 15.16 -9.24
CA THR A 13 -1.41 13.99 -8.40
C THR A 13 -1.66 12.72 -9.20
N GLU A 14 -2.24 12.79 -10.40
CA GLU A 14 -2.39 11.62 -11.27
C GLU A 14 -1.04 11.18 -11.85
N GLN A 15 -0.22 12.10 -12.36
CA GLN A 15 1.11 11.77 -12.88
C GLN A 15 2.04 11.31 -11.75
N GLY A 16 2.01 11.97 -10.59
CA GLY A 16 2.75 11.54 -9.40
C GLY A 16 2.30 10.18 -8.88
N PHE A 17 1.00 9.86 -8.95
CA PHE A 17 0.47 8.55 -8.61
C PHE A 17 0.94 7.46 -9.57
N VAL A 18 0.87 7.69 -10.88
CA VAL A 18 1.34 6.73 -11.89
C VAL A 18 2.85 6.48 -11.76
N VAL A 19 3.64 7.52 -11.51
CA VAL A 19 5.09 7.40 -11.30
C VAL A 19 5.40 6.70 -9.97
N ALA A 20 4.68 6.99 -8.89
CA ALA A 20 4.93 6.37 -7.60
C ALA A 20 4.46 4.90 -7.54
N VAL A 21 3.33 4.58 -8.18
CA VAL A 21 2.86 3.21 -8.39
C VAL A 21 3.83 2.47 -9.31
N GLY A 22 4.27 3.09 -10.41
CA GLY A 22 5.28 2.56 -11.33
C GLY A 22 6.63 2.26 -10.67
N ALA A 23 7.14 3.18 -9.84
CA ALA A 23 8.43 3.02 -9.15
C ALA A 23 8.44 1.93 -8.06
N SER A 24 7.28 1.52 -7.56
CA SER A 24 7.16 0.45 -6.56
C SER A 24 7.29 -0.98 -7.12
N HIS A 25 7.53 -1.13 -8.43
CA HIS A 25 7.59 -2.41 -9.16
C HIS A 25 8.90 -3.20 -9.05
N ALA A 26 9.68 -3.03 -7.97
CA ALA A 26 10.97 -3.70 -7.82
C ALA A 26 11.12 -4.63 -6.60
N ALA A 27 10.05 -4.95 -5.85
CA ALA A 27 10.13 -6.08 -4.91
C ALA A 27 8.93 -7.01 -4.97
N PHE A 28 9.15 -8.08 -5.71
CA PHE A 28 9.04 -9.45 -5.21
C PHE A 28 8.51 -9.56 -3.78
N VAL A 29 7.21 -9.84 -3.68
CA VAL A 29 6.60 -10.43 -2.48
C VAL A 29 7.03 -11.91 -2.46
N PRO A 30 7.77 -12.38 -1.45
CA PRO A 30 8.01 -13.81 -1.29
C PRO A 30 6.74 -14.43 -0.69
N TRP A 31 5.89 -14.98 -1.56
CA TRP A 31 4.69 -15.76 -1.23
C TRP A 31 5.02 -17.21 -0.79
N ASP A 32 6.25 -17.48 -0.39
CA ASP A 32 6.75 -18.82 -0.10
C ASP A 32 6.06 -19.46 1.12
N ARG A 33 5.37 -18.70 1.99
CA ARG A 33 4.60 -19.25 3.13
C ARG A 33 3.08 -19.30 3.03
N VAL A 34 2.42 -18.65 2.07
CA VAL A 34 1.04 -19.05 1.71
C VAL A 34 1.06 -20.44 1.07
N ARG A 35 2.18 -20.79 0.42
CA ARG A 35 2.46 -22.15 -0.04
C ARG A 35 2.30 -23.17 1.10
N TYR A 36 2.83 -22.94 2.30
CA TYR A 36 2.85 -23.96 3.36
C TYR A 36 1.56 -24.07 4.20
N ILE A 37 0.68 -23.07 4.20
CA ILE A 37 -0.63 -23.16 4.89
C ILE A 37 -1.69 -23.82 3.98
N VAL A 38 -1.52 -23.74 2.65
CA VAL A 38 -2.54 -24.16 1.66
C VAL A 38 -2.07 -25.35 0.80
N THR A 39 -0.91 -25.94 1.06
CA THR A 39 -0.52 -27.23 0.48
C THR A 39 -0.75 -28.38 1.46
N ASP A 40 -1.99 -28.59 1.91
CA ASP A 40 -2.42 -29.92 2.36
C ASP A 40 -3.27 -30.58 1.27
N ARG A 41 -2.58 -31.39 0.45
CA ARG A 41 -3.00 -32.65 -0.18
C ARG A 41 -4.38 -32.81 -0.85
N ARG A 42 -5.12 -31.76 -1.26
CA ARG A 42 -6.27 -31.88 -2.21
C ARG A 42 -6.53 -30.62 -3.05
N GLY A 43 -6.31 -30.71 -4.38
CA GLY A 43 -7.12 -29.97 -5.37
C GLY A 43 -6.51 -28.69 -5.97
N TYR A 44 -6.17 -28.77 -7.25
CA TYR A 44 -5.38 -27.84 -8.06
C TYR A 44 -6.11 -26.57 -8.57
N PHE A 45 -7.12 -26.07 -7.86
CA PHE A 45 -7.81 -24.79 -8.19
C PHE A 45 -7.53 -23.64 -7.20
N ASN A 46 -6.82 -23.92 -6.09
CA ASN A 46 -6.85 -23.10 -4.88
C ASN A 46 -5.65 -22.17 -4.66
N GLY A 47 -4.65 -22.14 -5.55
CA GLY A 47 -3.47 -21.28 -5.38
C GLY A 47 -3.69 -19.86 -5.90
N LEU A 48 -4.03 -19.73 -7.19
CA LEU A 48 -4.23 -18.44 -7.86
C LEU A 48 -5.45 -17.71 -7.29
N LEU A 49 -6.59 -18.39 -7.12
CA LEU A 49 -7.78 -17.79 -6.52
C LEU A 49 -7.50 -17.25 -5.12
N THR A 50 -6.76 -17.99 -4.29
CA THR A 50 -6.35 -17.53 -2.96
C THR A 50 -5.44 -16.31 -3.03
N ARG A 51 -4.48 -16.27 -3.96
CA ARG A 51 -3.63 -15.09 -4.18
C ARG A 51 -4.43 -13.87 -4.64
N LEU A 52 -5.41 -14.06 -5.51
CA LEU A 52 -6.28 -12.98 -5.98
C LEU A 52 -7.20 -12.47 -4.86
N PHE A 53 -7.93 -13.36 -4.19
CA PHE A 53 -8.87 -12.96 -3.14
C PHE A 53 -8.16 -12.52 -1.85
N LEU A 54 -7.30 -13.35 -1.27
CA LEU A 54 -6.64 -12.99 0.00
C LEU A 54 -5.51 -12.00 -0.25
N GLY A 55 -4.63 -12.29 -1.21
CA GLY A 55 -3.43 -11.48 -1.43
C GLY A 55 -3.67 -10.16 -2.16
N SER A 56 -4.66 -10.12 -3.05
CA SER A 56 -4.87 -8.96 -3.93
C SER A 56 -6.14 -8.17 -3.61
N LEU A 57 -7.01 -8.65 -2.72
CA LEU A 57 -8.20 -7.92 -2.28
C LEU A 57 -8.25 -7.75 -0.77
N ALA A 58 -8.27 -8.84 0.00
CA ALA A 58 -8.45 -8.76 1.46
C ALA A 58 -7.24 -8.16 2.18
N ALA A 59 -6.02 -8.67 1.91
CA ALA A 59 -4.80 -8.19 2.55
C ALA A 59 -4.55 -6.69 2.29
N PRO A 60 -4.63 -6.17 1.05
CA PRO A 60 -4.45 -4.73 0.80
C PRO A 60 -5.39 -3.83 1.60
N ILE A 61 -6.65 -4.24 1.83
CA ILE A 61 -7.61 -3.49 2.65
C ILE A 61 -7.15 -3.46 4.11
N VAL A 62 -6.81 -4.62 4.67
CA VAL A 62 -6.34 -4.75 6.06
C VAL A 62 -5.02 -4.00 6.26
N GLU A 63 -4.09 -4.16 5.34
CA GLU A 63 -2.79 -3.50 5.38
C GLU A 63 -2.94 -1.97 5.28
N THR A 64 -3.81 -1.48 4.40
CA THR A 64 -4.11 -0.04 4.30
C THR A 64 -4.68 0.50 5.60
N PHE A 65 -5.53 -0.27 6.27
CA PHE A 65 -6.08 0.10 7.58
C PHE A 65 -4.99 0.16 8.64
N VAL A 66 -4.21 -0.90 8.80
CA VAL A 66 -3.23 -1.06 9.88
C VAL A 66 -2.03 -0.15 9.69
N PHE A 67 -1.53 -0.01 8.46
CA PHE A 67 -0.23 0.63 8.20
C PHE A 67 -0.33 2.05 7.69
N GLN A 68 -1.43 2.46 7.06
CA GLN A 68 -1.60 3.83 6.59
C GLN A 68 -2.64 4.55 7.45
N TRP A 69 -3.90 4.09 7.45
CA TRP A 69 -4.98 4.81 8.11
C TRP A 69 -4.74 4.98 9.60
N LEU A 70 -4.49 3.88 10.33
CA LEU A 70 -4.37 3.89 11.78
C LEU A 70 -3.21 4.78 12.28
N PRO A 71 -1.94 4.57 11.88
CA PRO A 71 -0.83 5.38 12.37
C PRO A 71 -0.96 6.85 11.94
N ILE A 72 -1.40 7.14 10.71
CA ILE A 72 -1.53 8.52 10.24
C ILE A 72 -2.64 9.24 11.02
N ARG A 73 -3.79 8.61 11.24
CA ARG A 73 -4.90 9.21 12.00
C ARG A 73 -4.52 9.40 13.46
N LEU A 74 -3.93 8.39 14.08
CA LEU A 74 -3.53 8.44 15.48
C LEU A 74 -2.52 9.57 15.72
N ILE A 75 -1.47 9.65 14.90
CA ILE A 75 -0.46 10.70 15.04
C ILE A 75 -1.04 12.07 14.73
N ARG A 76 -1.72 12.26 13.60
CA ARG A 76 -2.16 13.60 13.17
C ARG A 76 -3.37 14.13 13.94
N ARG A 77 -4.28 13.26 14.37
CA ARG A 77 -5.58 13.68 14.95
C ARG A 77 -5.69 13.42 16.44
N THR A 78 -5.04 12.38 16.96
CA THR A 78 -5.08 12.06 18.40
C THR A 78 -3.91 12.69 19.14
N PHE A 79 -2.70 12.59 18.58
CA PHE A 79 -1.49 13.12 19.21
C PHE A 79 -1.04 14.50 18.70
N GLY A 80 -1.69 15.04 17.66
CA GLY A 80 -1.34 16.34 17.09
C GLY A 80 0.06 16.40 16.46
N GLY A 81 0.64 15.26 16.11
CA GLY A 81 1.96 15.14 15.52
C GLY A 81 2.03 15.70 14.09
N SER A 82 3.26 16.02 13.67
CA SER A 82 3.52 16.58 12.34
C SER A 82 3.21 15.57 11.22
N VAL A 83 2.93 16.09 10.03
CA VAL A 83 2.71 15.26 8.83
C VAL A 83 3.90 14.34 8.53
N TYR A 84 5.13 14.84 8.73
CA TYR A 84 6.35 14.06 8.51
C TYR A 84 6.50 12.92 9.53
N SER A 85 6.15 13.16 10.80
CA SER A 85 6.17 12.11 11.81
C SER A 85 5.15 11.00 11.51
N ALA A 86 3.96 11.37 11.00
CA ALA A 86 2.93 10.42 10.61
C ALA A 86 3.37 9.56 9.41
N ILE A 87 3.95 10.18 8.38
CA ILE A 87 4.49 9.49 7.21
C ILE A 87 5.62 8.56 7.62
N GLY A 88 6.58 9.04 8.43
CA GLY A 88 7.71 8.27 8.90
C GLY A 88 7.28 7.05 9.71
N ALA A 89 6.39 7.22 10.70
CA ALA A 89 5.90 6.11 11.51
C ALA A 89 5.12 5.07 10.68
N SER A 90 4.22 5.53 9.80
CA SER A 90 3.48 4.65 8.87
C SER A 90 4.44 3.83 8.00
N THR A 91 5.46 4.49 7.43
CA THR A 91 6.49 3.86 6.60
C THR A 91 7.28 2.81 7.37
N LEU A 92 7.76 3.15 8.56
CA LEU A 92 8.59 2.26 9.38
C LEU A 92 7.81 1.04 9.86
N VAL A 93 6.57 1.21 10.31
CA VAL A 93 5.73 0.09 10.76
C VAL A 93 5.38 -0.82 9.59
N PHE A 94 5.09 -0.26 8.41
CA PHE A 94 4.89 -1.05 7.19
C PHE A 94 6.15 -1.85 6.85
N GLY A 95 7.32 -1.21 6.71
CA GLY A 95 8.57 -1.90 6.39
C GLY A 95 8.96 -2.98 7.41
N ALA A 96 8.80 -2.70 8.71
CA ALA A 96 9.09 -3.64 9.78
C ALA A 96 8.21 -4.90 9.75
N ALA A 97 6.96 -4.79 9.29
CA ALA A 97 6.07 -5.94 9.12
C ALA A 97 6.46 -6.87 7.95
N HIS A 98 7.41 -6.44 7.09
CA HIS A 98 7.87 -7.15 5.90
C HIS A 98 9.25 -7.78 6.11
N GLY A 99 9.50 -8.40 7.27
CA GLY A 99 10.81 -8.88 7.73
C GLY A 99 11.39 -10.14 7.05
N TYR A 100 11.12 -10.39 5.77
CA TYR A 100 11.57 -11.61 5.07
C TYR A 100 13.07 -11.58 4.74
N SER A 101 13.55 -10.45 4.23
CA SER A 101 14.96 -10.21 3.93
C SER A 101 15.23 -8.71 4.01
N ILE A 102 16.49 -8.32 4.20
CA ILE A 102 16.87 -6.90 4.26
C ILE A 102 16.48 -6.18 2.97
N LEU A 103 16.66 -6.83 1.81
CA LEU A 103 16.24 -6.28 0.53
C LEU A 103 14.72 -6.09 0.46
N TYR A 104 13.94 -7.05 0.94
CA TYR A 104 12.49 -6.96 0.94
C TYR A 104 11.99 -5.87 1.90
N VAL A 105 12.60 -5.74 3.08
CA VAL A 105 12.33 -4.63 4.02
C VAL A 105 12.65 -3.29 3.36
N ALA A 106 13.78 -3.16 2.66
CA ALA A 106 14.15 -1.93 1.99
C ALA A 106 13.11 -1.50 0.94
N VAL A 107 12.61 -2.43 0.13
CA VAL A 107 11.57 -2.10 -0.84
C VAL A 107 10.20 -1.92 -0.20
N ALA A 108 9.88 -2.65 0.86
CA ALA A 108 8.67 -2.41 1.64
C ALA A 108 8.68 -1.01 2.27
N LEU A 109 9.82 -0.54 2.81
CA LEU A 109 9.98 0.84 3.27
C LEU A 109 9.69 1.84 2.13
N TRP A 110 10.13 1.54 0.92
CA TRP A 110 9.86 2.39 -0.24
C TRP A 110 8.37 2.42 -0.62
N GLY A 111 7.71 1.27 -0.68
CA GLY A 111 6.27 1.18 -0.89
C GLY A 111 5.47 1.86 0.23
N GLY A 112 5.87 1.67 1.48
CA GLY A 112 5.27 2.28 2.65
C GLY A 112 5.36 3.80 2.62
N LEU A 113 6.52 4.35 2.24
CA LEU A 113 6.72 5.79 2.06
C LEU A 113 5.79 6.35 0.98
N THR A 114 5.73 5.69 -0.17
CA THR A 114 4.84 6.07 -1.27
C THR A 114 3.38 6.07 -0.81
N PHE A 115 2.90 4.99 -0.19
CA PHE A 115 1.52 4.88 0.24
C PHE A 115 1.18 5.88 1.33
N ALA A 116 2.05 6.07 2.33
CA ALA A 116 1.82 7.05 3.40
C ALA A 116 1.76 8.49 2.85
N THR A 117 2.65 8.82 1.90
CA THR A 117 2.67 10.14 1.26
C THR A 117 1.40 10.38 0.46
N VAL A 118 1.01 9.45 -0.41
CA VAL A 118 -0.22 9.57 -1.23
C VAL A 118 -1.46 9.59 -0.32
N PHE A 119 -1.49 8.81 0.75
CA PHE A 119 -2.58 8.82 1.73
C PHE A 119 -2.77 10.22 2.31
N VAL A 120 -1.69 10.86 2.77
CA VAL A 120 -1.74 12.22 3.31
C VAL A 120 -2.16 13.23 2.23
N LEU A 121 -1.65 13.12 1.01
CA LEU A 121 -2.00 14.02 -0.09
C LEU A 121 -3.48 13.93 -0.49
N ARG A 122 -4.09 12.74 -0.35
CA ARG A 122 -5.52 12.51 -0.61
C ARG A 122 -6.41 12.74 0.62
N ASP A 123 -5.85 13.09 1.78
CA ASP A 123 -6.59 13.37 3.02
C ASP A 123 -7.05 14.84 3.11
N TYR A 124 -7.74 15.31 2.08
CA TYR A 124 -8.42 16.62 2.04
C TYR A 124 -9.94 16.44 2.26
N PRO A 125 -10.71 17.51 2.57
CA PRO A 125 -12.16 17.41 2.72
C PRO A 125 -12.84 16.82 1.47
N GLY A 126 -13.56 15.71 1.64
CA GLY A 126 -14.17 14.95 0.53
C GLY A 126 -13.22 13.98 -0.18
N GLY A 127 -11.95 13.92 0.18
CA GLY A 127 -10.99 12.94 -0.32
C GLY A 127 -11.21 11.54 0.25
N HIS A 128 -10.81 10.53 -0.52
CA HIS A 128 -10.93 9.11 -0.15
C HIS A 128 -9.56 8.42 -0.07
N PRO A 129 -8.66 8.86 0.82
CA PRO A 129 -7.28 8.37 0.85
C PRO A 129 -7.20 6.87 1.10
N PHE A 130 -8.08 6.33 1.94
CA PHE A 130 -8.16 4.89 2.19
C PHE A 130 -8.46 4.10 0.92
N LEU A 131 -9.48 4.50 0.16
CA LEU A 131 -9.86 3.81 -1.07
C LEU A 131 -8.76 3.89 -2.12
N VAL A 132 -8.14 5.07 -2.29
CA VAL A 132 -7.04 5.27 -3.25
C VAL A 132 -5.86 4.35 -2.94
N ILE A 133 -5.46 4.24 -1.68
CA ILE A 133 -4.33 3.37 -1.30
C ILE A 133 -4.72 1.90 -1.39
N ALA A 134 -5.89 1.52 -0.88
CA ALA A 134 -6.33 0.12 -0.91
C ALA A 134 -6.44 -0.40 -2.34
N THR A 135 -6.95 0.40 -3.29
CA THR A 135 -7.03 0.01 -4.70
C THR A 135 -5.67 -0.01 -5.38
N ALA A 136 -4.79 0.97 -5.12
CA ALA A 136 -3.42 0.97 -5.65
C ALA A 136 -2.65 -0.26 -5.17
N HIS A 137 -2.80 -0.60 -3.89
CA HIS A 137 -2.16 -1.75 -3.28
C HIS A 137 -2.74 -3.07 -3.83
N ALA A 138 -4.06 -3.17 -3.96
CA ALA A 138 -4.73 -4.29 -4.61
C ALA A 138 -4.28 -4.49 -6.06
N ALA A 139 -4.17 -3.41 -6.84
CA ALA A 139 -3.70 -3.47 -8.23
C ALA A 139 -2.25 -3.96 -8.31
N ARG A 140 -1.37 -3.44 -7.46
CA ARG A 140 0.03 -3.89 -7.36
C ARG A 140 0.13 -5.38 -7.02
N ASN A 141 -0.64 -5.86 -6.03
CA ASN A 141 -0.63 -7.27 -5.64
C ASN A 141 -1.28 -8.19 -6.69
N THR A 142 -2.30 -7.70 -7.40
CA THR A 142 -2.92 -8.41 -8.53
C THR A 142 -1.89 -8.60 -9.64
N LEU A 143 -1.20 -7.53 -10.04
CA LEU A 143 -0.16 -7.61 -11.06
C LEU A 143 0.96 -8.55 -10.63
N ALA A 144 1.44 -8.42 -9.39
CA ALA A 144 2.42 -9.35 -8.84
C ALA A 144 1.93 -10.79 -8.94
N SER A 145 0.69 -11.09 -8.54
CA SER A 145 0.11 -12.44 -8.58
C SER A 145 0.09 -13.08 -9.98
N PHE A 146 0.10 -12.29 -11.05
CA PHE A 146 0.19 -12.78 -12.42
C PHE A 146 1.64 -12.99 -12.92
N LEU A 147 2.62 -12.32 -12.31
CA LEU A 147 4.02 -12.35 -12.73
C LEU A 147 4.85 -13.46 -12.04
N ILE A 148 4.30 -14.17 -11.05
CA ILE A 148 4.95 -15.20 -10.21
C ILE A 148 4.10 -16.46 -10.01
#